data_AF-A0A8F1WI81-F1
#
_entry.id   AF-A0A8F1WI81-F1
#
_cell.length_a   1.000
_cell.length_b   1.000
_cell.length_c   1.000
_cell.angle_alpha   90.00
_cell.angle_beta   90.00
_cell.angle_gamma   90.00
#
_symmetry.space_group_name_H-M   'P 1'
#
loop_
_entity.id
_entity.type
_entity.pdbx_description
1 polymer ?
#
loop_
_entity_poly.entity_id
_entity_poly.type
_entity_poly.pdbx_seq_one_letter_code
_entity_poly.pdbx_strand_id
1 'polypeptide(L)'
;MSKKKKYIIPFLLIIVFLFTSASLLYSDDKVKSDTKEGYVGAETCKGCHPENYEAYKKSVHGKPSVKGPGSKDACETCHGSGAKHVEKGGGRGVDIFSFADKKVDAKEKSAKCLACHQENKSQVFWSMSKHSAASSGVSCDSCIRYLAEMISF
;
A
#
# COMPACT_ATOMS: atom_id res chain seq x y z
N MET A 1 -59.13 35.25 10.53
CA MET A 1 -58.01 34.67 9.75
C MET A 1 -56.70 34.83 10.51
N SER A 2 -56.09 33.70 10.88
CA SER A 2 -55.05 33.60 11.91
C SER A 2 -53.70 34.17 11.47
N LYS A 3 -53.26 35.27 12.11
CA LYS A 3 -51.98 35.96 11.89
C LYS A 3 -50.75 35.03 11.98
N LYS A 4 -50.89 33.85 12.62
CA LYS A 4 -49.83 32.84 12.74
C LYS A 4 -49.43 32.24 11.38
N LYS A 5 -50.34 32.08 10.42
CA LYS A 5 -50.00 31.52 9.08
C LYS A 5 -49.13 32.44 8.23
N LYS A 6 -49.13 33.76 8.50
CA LYS A 6 -48.38 34.76 7.72
C LYS A 6 -46.86 34.69 7.94
N TYR A 7 -46.42 34.15 9.08
CA TYR A 7 -45.00 33.99 9.42
C TYR A 7 -44.48 32.56 9.24
N ILE A 8 -45.38 31.56 9.17
CA ILE A 8 -45.01 30.15 8.98
C ILE A 8 -44.57 29.86 7.53
N ILE A 9 -45.22 30.48 6.55
CA ILE A 9 -44.92 30.29 5.12
C ILE A 9 -43.52 30.81 4.74
N PRO A 10 -43.09 32.04 5.12
CA PRO A 10 -41.72 32.50 4.81
C PRO A 10 -40.66 31.71 5.59
N PHE A 11 -40.97 31.26 6.81
CA PHE A 11 -40.05 30.45 7.62
C PHE A 11 -39.82 29.05 7.01
N LEU A 12 -40.86 28.41 6.47
CA LEU A 12 -40.74 27.14 5.76
C LEU A 12 -39.96 27.28 4.45
N LEU A 13 -40.15 28.38 3.71
CA LEU A 13 -39.39 28.64 2.47
C LEU A 13 -37.89 28.86 2.74
N ILE A 14 -37.54 29.52 3.85
CA ILE A 14 -36.13 29.70 4.26
C ILE A 14 -35.50 28.36 4.69
N ILE A 15 -36.23 27.49 5.38
CA ILE A 15 -35.74 26.16 5.78
C ILE A 15 -35.53 25.26 4.56
N VAL A 16 -36.45 25.29 3.59
CA VAL A 16 -36.30 24.52 2.33
C VAL A 16 -35.10 25.06 1.53
N PHE A 17 -34.90 26.38 1.47
CA PHE A 17 -33.75 26.99 0.80
C PHE A 17 -32.42 26.58 1.46
N LEU A 18 -32.37 26.56 2.80
CA LEU A 18 -31.22 26.09 3.58
C LEU A 18 -30.93 24.59 3.34
N PHE A 19 -31.96 23.74 3.28
CA PHE A 19 -31.79 22.31 3.00
C PHE A 19 -31.35 22.04 1.55
N THR A 20 -31.85 22.79 0.56
CA THR A 20 -31.40 22.65 -0.84
C THR A 20 -29.97 23.16 -1.05
N SER A 21 -29.52 24.17 -0.30
CA SER A 21 -28.12 24.62 -0.35
C SER A 21 -27.15 23.61 0.29
N ALA A 22 -27.61 22.83 1.29
CA ALA A 22 -26.77 21.81 1.91
C ALA A 22 -26.49 20.62 0.97
N SER A 23 -27.43 20.27 0.09
CA SER A 23 -27.23 19.23 -0.92
C SER A 23 -26.28 19.64 -2.06
N LEU A 24 -26.15 20.93 -2.38
CA LEU A 24 -25.17 21.41 -3.38
C LEU A 24 -23.72 21.49 -2.83
N LEU A 25 -23.57 21.55 -1.50
CA LEU A 25 -22.25 21.54 -0.84
C LEU A 25 -21.79 20.13 -0.45
N TYR A 26 -22.65 19.12 -0.56
CA TYR A 26 -22.27 17.73 -0.45
C TYR A 26 -21.66 17.27 -1.79
N SER A 27 -20.49 17.83 -2.09
CA SER A 27 -19.60 17.22 -3.06
C SER A 27 -19.27 15.83 -2.55
N ASP A 28 -19.51 14.83 -3.40
CA ASP A 28 -19.03 13.47 -3.25
C ASP A 28 -17.49 13.55 -3.16
N ASP A 29 -16.96 13.69 -1.94
CA ASP A 29 -15.55 13.51 -1.64
C ASP A 29 -15.25 12.01 -1.83
N LYS A 30 -15.25 11.56 -3.09
CA LYS A 30 -14.37 10.49 -3.52
C LYS A 30 -12.98 10.94 -3.10
N VAL A 31 -12.53 10.40 -1.96
CA VAL A 31 -11.17 10.50 -1.45
C VAL A 31 -10.21 10.30 -2.63
N LYS A 32 -9.73 11.41 -3.20
CA LYS A 32 -8.58 11.40 -4.09
C LYS A 32 -7.41 11.09 -3.18
N SER A 33 -7.17 9.80 -3.03
CA SER A 33 -5.92 9.27 -2.49
C SER A 33 -4.78 9.95 -3.24
N ASP A 34 -3.84 10.56 -2.51
CA ASP A 34 -2.54 11.06 -3.00
C ASP A 34 -1.65 9.90 -3.48
N THR A 35 -2.21 8.94 -4.21
CA THR A 35 -1.46 7.84 -4.77
C THR A 35 -0.70 8.34 -5.99
N LYS A 36 0.62 8.33 -5.85
CA LYS A 36 1.58 8.38 -6.96
C LYS A 36 1.06 7.58 -8.14
N GLU A 37 1.25 8.07 -9.36
CA GLU A 37 0.75 7.42 -10.58
C GLU A 37 1.16 5.93 -10.63
N GLY A 38 0.18 5.06 -10.86
CA GLY A 38 0.35 3.59 -10.87
C GLY A 38 0.30 2.91 -9.50
N TYR A 39 0.24 3.66 -8.40
CA TYR A 39 0.09 3.11 -7.05
C TYR A 39 -1.38 3.01 -6.66
N VAL A 40 -1.73 1.99 -5.90
CA VAL A 40 -3.11 1.72 -5.49
C VAL A 40 -3.30 1.75 -3.97
N GLY A 41 -2.22 1.79 -3.20
CA GLY A 41 -2.25 1.85 -1.75
C GLY A 41 -2.56 0.52 -1.07
N ALA A 42 -2.12 0.39 0.18
CA ALA A 42 -2.18 -0.87 0.93
C ALA A 42 -3.60 -1.36 1.22
N GLU A 43 -4.58 -0.47 1.36
CA GLU A 43 -5.98 -0.87 1.56
C GLU A 43 -6.55 -1.59 0.33
N THR A 44 -6.13 -1.22 -0.88
CA THR A 44 -6.48 -1.96 -2.10
C THR A 44 -5.89 -3.37 -2.05
N CYS A 45 -4.63 -3.51 -1.64
CA CYS A 45 -3.98 -4.81 -1.50
C CYS A 45 -4.69 -5.69 -0.46
N LYS A 46 -5.10 -5.11 0.69
CA LYS A 46 -5.82 -5.80 1.77
C LYS A 46 -7.14 -6.40 1.31
N GLY A 47 -7.81 -5.78 0.33
CA GLY A 47 -9.07 -6.29 -0.23
C GLY A 47 -8.97 -7.72 -0.76
N CYS A 48 -7.82 -8.11 -1.31
CA CYS A 48 -7.56 -9.47 -1.80
C CYS A 48 -6.54 -10.24 -0.94
N HIS A 49 -5.65 -9.55 -0.22
CA HIS A 49 -4.57 -10.14 0.58
C HIS A 49 -4.63 -9.72 2.06
N PRO A 50 -5.71 -10.07 2.79
CA PRO A 50 -5.90 -9.61 4.16
C PRO A 50 -4.84 -10.15 5.12
N GLU A 51 -4.45 -11.41 4.98
CA GLU A 51 -3.44 -12.05 5.85
C GLU A 51 -2.06 -11.41 5.68
N ASN A 52 -1.64 -11.18 4.43
CA ASN A 52 -0.38 -10.52 4.13
C ASN A 52 -0.36 -9.08 4.65
N TYR A 53 -1.47 -8.37 4.56
CA TYR A 53 -1.59 -7.02 5.11
C TYR A 53 -1.43 -7.02 6.64
N GLU A 54 -2.09 -7.94 7.34
CA GLU A 54 -1.94 -8.07 8.80
C GLU A 54 -0.53 -8.50 9.23
N ALA A 55 0.10 -9.40 8.47
CA ALA A 55 1.49 -9.79 8.70
C ALA A 55 2.46 -8.61 8.45
N TYR A 56 2.25 -7.84 7.39
CA TYR A 56 3.03 -6.64 7.07
C TYR A 56 2.97 -5.63 8.20
N LYS A 57 1.78 -5.29 8.74
CA LYS A 57 1.62 -4.35 9.86
C LYS A 57 2.41 -4.76 11.11
N LYS A 58 2.61 -6.06 11.33
CA LYS A 58 3.39 -6.59 12.47
C LYS A 58 4.90 -6.56 12.22
N SER A 59 5.32 -6.47 10.96
CA SER A 59 6.73 -6.41 10.56
C SER A 59 7.38 -5.09 10.98
N VAL A 60 8.73 -5.06 10.98
CA VAL A 60 9.48 -3.83 11.24
C VAL A 60 9.17 -2.71 10.23
N HIS A 61 8.82 -3.06 8.98
CA HIS A 61 8.48 -2.07 7.96
C HIS A 61 7.02 -1.59 8.05
N GLY A 62 6.12 -2.36 8.67
CA GLY A 62 4.73 -1.94 8.87
C GLY A 62 4.44 -1.25 10.22
N LYS A 63 5.40 -1.23 11.15
CA LYS A 63 5.24 -0.58 12.46
C LYS A 63 5.22 0.94 12.32
N PRO A 64 4.21 1.66 12.85
CA PRO A 64 4.12 3.12 12.77
C PRO A 64 5.30 3.87 13.42
N SER A 65 5.97 3.23 14.38
CA SER A 65 7.16 3.78 15.05
C SER A 65 8.41 3.75 14.17
N VAL A 66 8.43 2.93 13.11
CA VAL A 66 9.56 2.81 12.19
C VAL A 66 9.31 3.71 10.98
N LYS A 67 9.88 4.91 11.06
CA LYS A 67 9.85 5.89 9.98
C LYS A 67 11.07 5.67 9.09
N GLY A 68 10.86 5.43 7.80
CA GLY A 68 11.94 5.25 6.84
C GLY A 68 11.42 4.98 5.43
N PRO A 69 12.32 4.93 4.43
CA PRO A 69 11.92 4.69 3.04
C PRO A 69 11.21 3.34 2.86
N GLY A 70 11.56 2.33 3.67
CA GLY A 70 10.95 1.01 3.66
C GLY A 70 9.47 0.94 4.08
N SER A 71 8.93 2.00 4.70
CA SER A 71 7.54 2.07 5.15
C SER A 71 6.69 3.09 4.38
N LYS A 72 7.28 3.80 3.41
CA LYS A 72 6.69 4.98 2.75
C LYS A 72 5.41 4.67 1.96
N ASP A 73 5.46 3.64 1.13
CA ASP A 73 4.37 3.24 0.21
C ASP A 73 3.85 1.82 0.55
N ALA A 74 4.10 1.38 1.79
CA ALA A 74 3.70 0.08 2.31
C ALA A 74 4.08 -1.10 1.39
N CYS A 75 3.09 -1.85 0.89
CA CYS A 75 3.29 -3.01 0.02
C CYS A 75 4.11 -2.64 -1.23
N GLU A 76 3.81 -1.49 -1.82
CA GLU A 76 4.34 -1.05 -3.10
C GLU A 76 5.78 -0.51 -2.99
N THR A 77 6.28 -0.28 -1.77
CA THR A 77 7.69 0.06 -1.54
C THR A 77 8.62 -1.07 -1.98
N CYS A 78 8.26 -2.33 -1.70
CA CYS A 78 9.06 -3.49 -2.09
C CYS A 78 8.55 -4.15 -3.39
N HIS A 79 7.23 -4.20 -3.57
CA HIS A 79 6.58 -4.89 -4.68
C HIS A 79 6.42 -4.02 -5.95
N GLY A 80 6.63 -2.71 -5.86
CA GLY A 80 6.39 -1.78 -6.96
C GLY A 80 4.91 -1.44 -7.16
N SER A 81 4.62 -0.67 -8.22
CA SER A 81 3.29 -0.18 -8.56
C SER A 81 2.28 -1.32 -8.81
N GLY A 82 1.17 -1.32 -8.08
CA GLY A 82 0.15 -2.37 -8.14
C GLY A 82 -0.97 -2.14 -9.16
N ALA A 83 -1.07 -0.96 -9.79
CA ALA A 83 -2.21 -0.63 -10.65
C ALA A 83 -2.49 -1.65 -11.76
N LYS A 84 -1.46 -2.06 -12.51
CA LYS A 84 -1.62 -3.04 -13.59
C LYS A 84 -1.99 -4.44 -13.08
N HIS A 85 -1.47 -4.82 -11.91
CA HIS A 85 -1.85 -6.08 -11.27
C HIS A 85 -3.34 -6.09 -10.92
N VAL A 86 -3.83 -5.02 -10.31
CA VAL A 86 -5.25 -4.86 -9.95
C VAL A 86 -6.14 -4.77 -11.20
N GLU A 87 -5.75 -3.97 -12.19
CA GLU A 87 -6.50 -3.79 -13.46
C GLU A 87 -6.72 -5.11 -14.20
N LYS A 88 -5.72 -6.00 -14.17
CA LYS A 88 -5.78 -7.33 -14.80
C LYS A 88 -6.49 -8.39 -13.94
N GLY A 89 -7.04 -8.01 -12.78
CA GLY A 89 -7.77 -8.92 -11.88
C GLY A 89 -6.88 -9.70 -10.90
N GLY A 90 -5.59 -9.37 -10.81
CA GLY A 90 -4.63 -10.03 -9.92
C GLY A 90 -4.17 -11.41 -10.38
N GLY A 91 -3.59 -12.17 -9.46
CA GLY A 91 -3.09 -13.53 -9.71
C GLY A 91 -1.56 -13.67 -9.66
N ARG A 92 -1.07 -14.91 -9.51
CA ARG A 92 0.38 -15.19 -9.47
C ARG A 92 1.05 -14.78 -10.78
N GLY A 93 2.06 -13.93 -10.68
CA GLY A 93 2.89 -13.50 -11.82
C GLY A 93 2.25 -12.42 -12.70
N VAL A 94 1.16 -11.80 -12.26
CA VAL A 94 0.48 -10.74 -13.02
C VAL A 94 1.03 -9.38 -12.61
N ASP A 95 1.84 -8.76 -13.47
CA ASP A 95 2.23 -7.33 -13.45
C ASP A 95 2.59 -6.68 -12.10
N ILE A 96 3.12 -7.46 -11.15
CA ILE A 96 3.69 -6.98 -9.89
C ILE A 96 4.89 -7.83 -9.51
N PHE A 97 5.91 -7.21 -8.91
CA PHE A 97 7.08 -7.94 -8.44
C PHE A 97 6.70 -8.86 -7.28
N SER A 98 7.21 -10.09 -7.28
CA SER A 98 7.03 -11.04 -6.19
C SER A 98 8.35 -11.72 -5.84
N PHE A 99 8.69 -11.73 -4.55
CA PHE A 99 9.82 -12.50 -4.03
C PHE A 99 9.63 -14.02 -4.22
N ALA A 100 8.38 -14.47 -4.40
CA ALA A 100 8.05 -15.87 -4.69
C ALA A 100 8.13 -16.22 -6.18
N ASP A 101 8.40 -15.24 -7.07
CA ASP A 101 8.65 -15.54 -8.48
C ASP A 101 10.02 -16.24 -8.60
N LYS A 102 10.00 -17.40 -9.25
CA LYS A 102 11.19 -18.22 -9.51
C LYS A 102 12.00 -17.70 -10.70
N LYS A 103 11.41 -16.85 -11.53
CA LYS A 103 12.06 -16.21 -12.68
C LYS A 103 12.94 -15.03 -12.27
N VAL A 104 12.69 -14.46 -11.09
CA VAL A 104 13.48 -13.40 -10.50
C VAL A 104 14.67 -14.03 -9.77
N ASP A 105 15.89 -13.64 -10.14
CA ASP A 105 17.10 -14.15 -9.51
C ASP A 105 17.35 -13.55 -8.10
N ALA A 106 18.26 -14.17 -7.35
CA ALA A 106 18.58 -13.77 -5.98
C ALA A 106 19.17 -12.36 -5.87
N LYS A 107 19.87 -11.90 -6.92
CA LYS A 107 20.48 -10.57 -6.97
C LYS A 107 19.40 -9.50 -7.11
N GLU A 108 18.43 -9.72 -8.00
CA GLU A 108 17.31 -8.82 -8.21
C GLU A 108 16.41 -8.73 -6.96
N LYS A 109 16.14 -9.86 -6.30
CA LYS A 109 15.44 -9.87 -5.00
C LYS A 109 16.17 -9.04 -3.95
N SER A 110 17.48 -9.26 -3.79
CA SER A 110 18.29 -8.53 -2.81
C SER A 110 18.41 -7.04 -3.13
N ALA A 111 18.35 -6.65 -4.41
CA ALA A 111 18.39 -5.25 -4.83
C ALA A 111 17.21 -4.43 -4.25
N LYS A 112 16.03 -5.03 -4.04
CA LYS A 112 14.89 -4.37 -3.38
C LYS A 112 15.24 -3.94 -1.95
N CYS A 113 15.92 -4.80 -1.21
CA CYS A 113 16.35 -4.50 0.16
C CYS A 113 17.48 -3.48 0.16
N LEU A 114 18.48 -3.67 -0.72
CA LEU A 114 19.68 -2.85 -0.77
C LEU A 114 19.40 -1.42 -1.26
N ALA A 115 18.30 -1.18 -1.98
CA ALA A 115 17.85 0.17 -2.32
C ALA A 115 17.74 1.10 -1.09
N CYS A 116 17.54 0.55 0.11
CA CYS A 116 17.57 1.30 1.37
C CYS A 116 18.65 0.80 2.35
N HIS A 117 19.00 -0.49 2.32
CA HIS A 117 19.91 -1.09 3.31
C HIS A 117 21.39 -1.12 2.90
N GLN A 118 21.76 -0.69 1.69
CA GLN A 118 23.14 -0.77 1.20
C GLN A 118 24.15 0.01 2.06
N GLU A 119 23.76 1.15 2.62
CA GLU A 119 24.63 1.99 3.45
C GLU A 119 24.55 1.65 4.95
N ASN A 120 23.73 0.68 5.33
CA ASN A 120 23.64 0.27 6.73
C ASN A 120 24.94 -0.44 7.15
N LYS A 121 25.56 0.00 8.25
CA LYS A 121 26.75 -0.61 8.87
C LYS A 121 26.67 -2.14 9.01
N SER A 122 25.47 -2.70 9.21
CA SER A 122 25.27 -4.15 9.30
C SER A 122 25.30 -4.89 7.97
N GLN A 123 25.16 -4.17 6.84
CA GLN A 123 25.08 -4.74 5.49
C GLN A 123 26.24 -4.30 4.57
N VAL A 124 27.19 -3.49 5.06
CA VAL A 124 28.35 -3.00 4.28
C VAL A 124 29.23 -4.11 3.70
N PHE A 125 29.21 -5.30 4.31
CA PHE A 125 29.98 -6.46 3.84
C PHE A 125 29.19 -7.38 2.90
N TRP A 126 27.93 -7.07 2.59
CA TRP A 126 27.09 -7.91 1.73
C TRP A 126 27.78 -8.19 0.39
N SER A 127 28.27 -7.15 -0.30
CA SER A 127 28.92 -7.24 -1.61
C SER A 127 30.23 -8.04 -1.63
N MET A 128 30.86 -8.23 -0.46
CA MET A 128 32.06 -9.05 -0.30
C MET A 128 31.75 -10.45 0.24
N SER A 129 30.49 -10.72 0.57
CA SER A 129 30.08 -12.01 1.14
C SER A 129 29.87 -13.05 0.04
N LYS A 130 30.06 -14.33 0.40
CA LYS A 130 29.71 -15.46 -0.46
C LYS A 130 28.21 -15.50 -0.80
N HIS A 131 27.35 -14.93 0.04
CA HIS A 131 25.91 -14.86 -0.23
C HIS A 131 25.59 -13.96 -1.44
N SER A 132 26.35 -12.88 -1.65
CA SER A 132 26.13 -11.99 -2.81
C SER A 132 26.60 -12.55 -4.15
N ALA A 133 27.41 -13.61 -4.14
CA ALA A 133 27.88 -14.24 -5.36
C ALA A 133 26.70 -14.80 -6.16
N ALA A 134 26.63 -14.52 -7.46
CA ALA A 134 25.53 -14.97 -8.31
C ALA A 134 25.33 -16.50 -8.28
N SER A 135 26.40 -17.26 -8.06
CA SER A 135 26.37 -18.71 -7.93
C SER A 135 25.80 -19.24 -6.61
N SER A 136 25.59 -18.39 -5.60
CA SER A 136 25.08 -18.82 -4.28
C SER A 136 23.59 -19.13 -4.33
N GLY A 137 22.83 -18.44 -5.20
CA GLY A 137 21.36 -18.46 -5.22
C GLY A 137 20.70 -17.89 -3.95
N VAL A 138 21.47 -17.29 -3.03
CA VAL A 138 20.97 -16.77 -1.75
C VAL A 138 20.60 -15.30 -1.88
N SER A 139 19.39 -14.96 -1.46
CA SER A 139 18.89 -13.58 -1.36
C SER A 139 18.58 -13.18 0.07
N CYS A 140 18.41 -11.88 0.33
CA CYS A 140 18.01 -11.38 1.64
C CYS A 140 16.72 -12.07 2.17
N ASP A 141 15.72 -12.27 1.31
CA ASP A 141 14.46 -12.92 1.68
C ASP A 141 14.59 -14.43 1.95
N SER A 142 15.72 -15.06 1.58
CA SER A 142 15.98 -16.48 1.82
C SER A 142 16.16 -16.81 3.32
N CYS A 143 16.65 -15.86 4.12
CA CYS A 143 16.99 -16.09 5.53
C CYS A 143 16.32 -15.12 6.50
N ILE A 144 15.90 -13.92 6.08
CA ILE A 144 15.19 -12.96 6.95
C ILE A 144 13.75 -13.44 7.14
N ARG A 145 13.62 -14.59 7.80
CA ARG A 145 12.40 -15.35 7.97
C ARG A 145 11.66 -14.84 9.19
N TYR A 146 10.87 -13.79 8.98
CA TYR A 146 9.67 -13.51 9.78
C TYR A 146 8.37 -13.70 8.97
N LEU A 147 8.44 -14.08 7.69
CA LEU A 147 7.26 -14.23 6.82
C LEU A 147 7.15 -15.58 6.09
N ALA A 148 8.15 -16.47 6.18
CA ALA A 148 8.23 -17.65 5.32
C ALA A 148 7.26 -18.81 5.68
N GLU A 149 6.27 -18.59 6.53
CA GLU A 149 5.19 -19.56 6.77
C GLU A 149 3.83 -19.12 6.20
N MET A 150 3.75 -17.98 5.48
CA MET A 150 2.50 -17.52 4.84
C MET A 150 2.56 -17.41 3.32
N ILE A 151 3.69 -17.72 2.68
CA ILE A 151 3.91 -17.52 1.22
C ILE A 151 3.81 -18.84 0.43
N SER A 152 3.02 -19.79 0.94
CA SER A 152 2.62 -20.98 0.17
C SER A 152 1.16 -20.83 -0.29
N PHE A 153 0.95 -19.97 -1.29
CA PHE A 153 -0.22 -19.97 -2.17
C PHE A 153 0.23 -19.70 -3.61
#